data_AF-A0A1V2QGP6-F1
#
_entry.id   AF-A0A1V2QGP6-F1
#
_cell.length_a   1.000
_cell.length_b   1.000
_cell.length_c   1.000
_cell.angle_alpha   90.00
_cell.angle_beta   90.00
_cell.angle_gamma   90.00
#
_symmetry.space_group_name_H-M   'P 1'
#
loop_
_entity.id
_entity.type
_entity.pdbx_description
1 polymer ?
#
loop_
_entity_poly.entity_id
_entity_poly.type
_entity_poly.pdbx_seq_one_letter_code
_entity_poly.pdbx_strand_id
1 'polypeptide(L)'
;MVGELTAEIARYLVGLPLDYGGTVERIAALLAAEPGNAEHLGAVVRVIVQDAMADPFRETNANRWRGELPAWVRPPMVGATVRRLLSVGLLVATGRYVRSTDARGGNGGKLMPVYSLNLAVLIEHRQAVDADEAATA
;
A
#
# COMPACT_ATOMS: atom_id res chain seq x y z
N MET A 1 8.93 -7.32 -13.87
CA MET A 1 7.81 -6.37 -14.02
C MET A 1 6.98 -6.14 -12.75
N VAL A 2 6.07 -7.02 -12.28
CA VAL A 2 5.30 -6.71 -11.03
C VAL A 2 6.12 -6.90 -9.75
N GLY A 3 7.04 -7.88 -9.72
CA GLY A 3 7.92 -8.11 -8.57
C GLY A 3 8.87 -6.93 -8.30
N GLU A 4 9.47 -6.37 -9.35
CA GLU A 4 10.35 -5.19 -9.24
C GLU A 4 9.58 -3.95 -8.77
N LEU A 5 8.39 -3.70 -9.35
CA LEU A 5 7.52 -2.60 -8.93
C LEU A 5 7.11 -2.71 -7.46
N THR A 6 6.78 -3.92 -7.00
CA THR A 6 6.46 -4.18 -5.59
C THR A 6 7.64 -3.85 -4.68
N ALA A 7 8.85 -4.28 -5.07
CA ALA A 7 10.07 -4.02 -4.30
C ALA A 7 10.43 -2.52 -4.30
N GLU A 8 10.20 -1.81 -5.40
CA GLU A 8 10.36 -0.36 -5.51
C GLU A 8 9.38 0.38 -4.59
N ILE A 9 8.10 0.03 -4.61
CA ILE A 9 7.09 0.60 -3.71
C ILE A 9 7.47 0.34 -2.25
N ALA A 10 7.84 -0.90 -1.90
CA ALA A 10 8.20 -1.22 -0.52
C ALA A 10 9.40 -0.38 -0.04
N ARG A 11 10.44 -0.22 -0.86
CA ARG A 11 11.59 0.64 -0.56
C ARG A 11 11.19 2.11 -0.40
N TYR A 12 10.38 2.63 -1.31
CA TYR A 12 9.85 3.99 -1.24
C TYR A 12 9.11 4.23 0.09
N LEU A 13 8.24 3.30 0.49
CA LEU A 13 7.45 3.46 1.72
C LEU A 13 8.28 3.47 3.01
N VAL A 14 9.35 2.67 3.07
CA VAL A 14 10.27 2.58 4.21
C VAL A 14 11.12 3.85 4.34
N GLY A 15 11.57 4.43 3.23
CA GLY A 15 12.48 5.60 3.23
C GLY A 15 11.81 6.94 3.52
N LEU A 16 10.48 6.98 3.60
CA LEU A 16 9.74 8.22 3.72
C LEU A 16 9.69 8.76 5.18
N PRO A 17 9.88 10.08 5.39
CA PRO A 17 9.97 10.70 6.71
C PRO A 17 8.66 10.61 7.50
N LEU A 18 8.71 10.39 8.82
CA LEU A 18 7.56 10.05 9.67
C LEU A 18 6.51 11.17 9.91
N ASP A 19 6.58 12.30 9.21
CA ASP A 19 5.66 13.42 9.42
C ASP A 19 4.31 13.18 8.72
N TYR A 20 3.38 12.57 9.44
CA TYR A 20 2.03 12.25 8.97
C TYR A 20 0.96 12.63 9.99
N GLY A 21 -0.24 12.94 9.50
CA GLY A 21 -1.37 13.57 10.19
C GLY A 21 -1.72 13.06 11.59
N GLY A 22 -2.87 12.39 11.73
CA GLY A 22 -3.42 11.99 13.03
C GLY A 22 -2.64 10.84 13.70
N THR A 23 -3.00 10.52 14.95
CA THR A 23 -2.34 9.48 15.75
C THR A 23 -2.30 8.12 15.05
N VAL A 24 -3.35 7.76 14.32
CA VAL A 24 -3.41 6.45 13.63
C VAL A 24 -2.49 6.42 12.41
N GLU A 25 -2.39 7.54 11.70
CA GLU A 25 -1.48 7.70 10.56
C GLU A 25 -0.02 7.62 11.01
N ARG A 26 0.31 8.22 12.16
CA ARG A 26 1.64 8.09 12.78
C ARG A 26 1.98 6.67 13.20
N ILE A 27 1.05 5.96 13.85
CA ILE A 27 1.26 4.55 14.22
C ILE A 27 1.47 3.69 12.96
N ALA A 28 0.69 3.90 11.91
CA ALA A 28 0.85 3.19 10.64
C ALA A 28 2.22 3.47 10.00
N ALA A 29 2.67 4.73 10.03
CA ALA A 29 3.97 5.13 9.52
C ALA A 29 5.12 4.48 10.31
N LEU A 30 5.05 4.50 11.65
CA LEU A 30 6.03 3.84 12.51
C LEU A 30 6.12 2.33 12.24
N LEU A 31 4.98 1.66 12.13
CA LEU A 31 4.94 0.23 11.82
C LEU A 31 5.54 -0.09 10.45
N ALA A 32 5.32 0.77 9.45
CA ALA A 32 5.86 0.60 8.11
C ALA A 32 7.36 0.93 7.99
N ALA A 33 7.86 1.86 8.80
CA ALA A 33 9.26 2.28 8.80
C ALA A 33 10.17 1.32 9.61
N GLU A 34 9.61 0.55 10.54
CA GLU A 34 10.35 -0.43 11.34
C GLU A 34 10.96 -1.53 10.44
N PRO A 35 12.29 -1.70 10.39
CA PRO A 35 12.95 -2.67 9.51
C PRO A 35 12.48 -4.11 9.72
N GLY A 36 12.15 -4.50 10.96
CA GLY A 36 11.61 -5.83 11.26
C GLY A 36 10.27 -6.14 10.57
N ASN A 37 9.58 -5.13 10.03
CA ASN A 37 8.31 -5.28 9.34
C ASN A 37 8.43 -5.22 7.80
N ALA A 38 9.64 -5.04 7.25
CA ALA A 38 9.84 -4.86 5.80
C ALA A 38 9.27 -6.03 4.98
N GLU A 39 9.41 -7.27 5.46
CA GLU A 39 8.88 -8.45 4.78
C GLU A 39 7.34 -8.47 4.78
N HIS A 40 6.72 -8.10 5.91
CA HIS A 40 5.26 -7.97 6.01
C HIS A 40 4.74 -6.87 5.08
N LEU A 41 5.40 -5.71 5.06
CA LEU A 41 5.09 -4.60 4.16
C LEU A 41 5.17 -5.06 2.70
N GLY A 42 6.28 -5.70 2.32
CA GLY A 42 6.51 -6.20 0.97
C GLY A 42 5.43 -7.20 0.52
N ALA A 43 5.04 -8.14 1.39
CA ALA A 43 3.98 -9.09 1.05
C ALA A 43 2.60 -8.43 0.87
N VAL A 44 2.24 -7.46 1.72
CA VAL A 44 0.96 -6.74 1.59
C VAL A 44 0.96 -5.88 0.33
N VAL A 45 2.02 -5.14 0.07
CA VAL A 45 2.17 -4.35 -1.17
C VAL A 45 2.06 -5.26 -2.38
N ARG A 46 2.72 -6.42 -2.37
CA ARG A 46 2.73 -7.37 -3.49
C ARG A 46 1.32 -7.77 -3.88
N VAL A 47 0.51 -8.25 -2.94
CA VAL A 47 -0.83 -8.77 -3.27
C VAL A 47 -1.76 -7.66 -3.73
N ILE A 48 -1.67 -6.46 -3.15
CA ILE A 48 -2.48 -5.31 -3.55
C ILE A 48 -2.12 -4.86 -4.96
N VAL A 49 -0.83 -4.70 -5.24
CA VAL A 49 -0.35 -4.24 -6.55
C VAL A 49 -0.62 -5.30 -7.62
N GLN A 50 -0.42 -6.58 -7.32
CA GLN A 50 -0.76 -7.66 -8.25
C GLN A 50 -2.26 -7.68 -8.59
N ASP A 51 -3.14 -7.57 -7.59
CA ASP A 51 -4.58 -7.51 -7.81
C ASP A 51 -5.00 -6.28 -8.64
N ALA A 52 -4.51 -5.09 -8.29
CA ALA A 52 -4.79 -3.87 -9.03
C ALA A 52 -4.25 -3.95 -10.47
N MET A 53 -3.05 -4.51 -10.67
CA MET A 53 -2.45 -4.61 -11.99
C MET A 53 -3.17 -5.63 -12.90
N ALA A 54 -3.86 -6.61 -12.33
CA ALA A 54 -4.71 -7.55 -13.07
C ALA A 54 -6.07 -6.94 -13.48
N ASP A 55 -6.46 -5.80 -12.89
CA ASP A 55 -7.68 -5.08 -13.20
C ASP A 55 -7.50 -4.08 -14.35
N PRO A 56 -8.38 -4.06 -15.37
CA PRO A 56 -8.29 -3.10 -16.49
C PRO A 56 -8.33 -1.63 -16.08
N PHE A 57 -8.99 -1.31 -14.95
CA PHE A 57 -9.10 0.05 -14.42
C PHE A 57 -8.05 0.35 -13.33
N ARG A 58 -7.13 -0.59 -13.09
CA ARG A 58 -6.14 -0.53 -12.01
C ARG A 58 -6.79 -0.45 -10.62
N GLU A 59 -7.94 -1.07 -10.45
CA GLU A 59 -8.72 -0.98 -9.22
C GLU A 59 -8.55 -2.19 -8.32
N THR A 60 -8.64 -1.96 -7.02
CA THR A 60 -8.49 -2.99 -5.99
C THR A 60 -9.43 -2.76 -4.82
N ASN A 61 -9.75 -3.83 -4.11
CA ASN A 61 -10.45 -3.77 -2.83
C ASN A 61 -10.12 -5.02 -1.99
N ALA A 62 -10.37 -4.94 -0.68
CA ALA A 62 -9.91 -5.96 0.24
C ALA A 62 -10.58 -7.34 0.08
N ASN A 63 -11.72 -7.47 -0.63
CA ASN A 63 -12.27 -8.80 -0.91
C ASN A 63 -11.41 -9.56 -1.91
N ARG A 64 -10.67 -8.85 -2.78
CA ARG A 64 -9.92 -9.46 -3.89
C ARG A 64 -8.56 -9.98 -3.44
N TRP A 65 -7.82 -9.22 -2.63
CA TRP A 65 -6.44 -9.59 -2.25
C TRP A 65 -6.30 -10.19 -0.85
N ARG A 66 -7.28 -10.05 0.05
CA ARG A 66 -7.09 -10.50 1.45
C ARG A 66 -6.89 -12.01 1.56
N GLY A 67 -7.53 -12.78 0.68
CA GLY A 67 -7.36 -14.25 0.62
C GLY A 67 -5.96 -14.68 0.15
N GLU A 68 -5.26 -13.81 -0.57
CA GLU A 68 -3.93 -14.07 -1.14
C GLU A 68 -2.79 -13.69 -0.20
N LEU A 69 -3.11 -13.08 0.96
CA LEU A 69 -2.10 -12.73 1.94
C LEU A 69 -1.48 -13.98 2.56
N PRO A 70 -0.14 -14.08 2.62
CA PRO A 70 0.51 -15.16 3.32
C PRO A 70 0.11 -15.22 4.80
N ALA A 71 -0.08 -16.43 5.34
CA ALA A 71 -0.55 -16.64 6.71
C ALA A 71 0.39 -16.07 7.79
N TRP A 72 1.66 -15.85 7.47
CA TRP A 72 2.64 -15.23 8.37
C TRP A 72 2.53 -13.70 8.45
N VAL A 73 1.75 -13.05 7.57
CA VAL A 73 1.52 -11.60 7.63
C VAL A 73 0.70 -11.25 8.87
N ARG A 74 1.27 -10.41 9.73
CA ARG A 74 0.59 -9.95 10.95
C ARG A 74 -0.59 -9.03 10.58
N PRO A 75 -1.81 -9.26 11.12
CA PRO A 75 -2.99 -8.46 10.78
C PRO A 75 -2.83 -6.93 10.90
N PRO A 76 -2.13 -6.37 11.92
CA PRO A 76 -1.90 -4.92 12.00
C PRO A 76 -1.14 -4.36 10.79
N MET A 77 -0.25 -5.14 10.18
CA MET A 77 0.53 -4.72 9.02
C MET A 77 -0.33 -4.50 7.78
N VAL A 78 -1.45 -5.20 7.65
CA VAL A 78 -2.37 -5.03 6.52
C VAL A 78 -2.98 -3.61 6.56
N GLY A 79 -3.54 -3.23 7.70
CA GLY A 79 -4.14 -1.91 7.89
C GLY A 79 -3.11 -0.78 7.81
N ALA A 80 -1.94 -0.96 8.43
CA ALA A 80 -0.85 0.01 8.38
C ALA A 80 -0.36 0.24 6.95
N THR A 81 -0.16 -0.82 6.17
CA THR A 81 0.29 -0.73 4.78
C THR A 81 -0.74 -0.05 3.88
N VAL A 82 -2.03 -0.39 4.00
CA VAL A 82 -3.08 0.26 3.21
C VAL A 82 -3.15 1.77 3.52
N ARG A 83 -3.12 2.14 4.81
CA ARG A 83 -3.06 3.57 5.21
C ARG A 83 -1.82 4.26 4.67
N ARG A 84 -0.68 3.56 4.68
CA ARG A 84 0.57 4.08 4.16
C ARG A 84 0.45 4.38 2.66
N LEU A 85 -0.04 3.43 1.88
CA LEU A 85 -0.27 3.60 0.44
C LEU A 85 -1.24 4.76 0.14
N LEU A 86 -2.28 4.94 0.95
CA LEU A 86 -3.20 6.08 0.83
C LEU A 86 -2.51 7.41 1.14
N SER A 87 -1.73 7.46 2.23
CA SER A 87 -1.06 8.70 2.68
C SER A 87 -0.07 9.24 1.66
N VAL A 88 0.54 8.36 0.86
CA VAL A 88 1.51 8.74 -0.18
C VAL A 88 0.86 8.85 -1.55
N GLY A 89 -0.46 8.67 -1.67
CA GLY A 89 -1.18 8.79 -2.94
C GLY A 89 -0.97 7.63 -3.92
N LEU A 90 -0.37 6.51 -3.49
CA LEU A 90 -0.22 5.29 -4.30
C LEU A 90 -1.56 4.56 -4.46
N LEU A 91 -2.37 4.55 -3.40
CA LEU A 91 -3.79 4.21 -3.52
C LEU A 91 -4.60 5.50 -3.44
N VAL A 92 -5.60 5.61 -4.30
CA VAL A 92 -6.52 6.75 -4.33
C VAL A 92 -7.94 6.24 -4.20
N ALA A 93 -8.72 6.84 -3.31
CA ALA A 93 -10.14 6.49 -3.16
C ALA A 93 -10.91 6.86 -4.44
N THR A 94 -11.65 5.90 -4.99
CA THR A 94 -12.47 6.12 -6.20
C THR A 94 -13.83 6.76 -5.90
N GLY A 95 -14.20 6.88 -4.61
CA GLY A 95 -15.54 7.24 -4.16
C GLY A 95 -16.56 6.10 -4.27
N ARG A 96 -16.21 4.97 -4.88
CA ARG A 96 -17.06 3.77 -4.96
C ARG A 96 -16.81 2.83 -3.79
N TYR A 97 -17.85 2.07 -3.44
CA TYR A 97 -17.84 1.12 -2.34
C TYR A 97 -18.44 -0.22 -2.78
N VAL A 98 -17.95 -1.28 -2.15
CA VAL A 98 -18.48 -2.65 -2.29
C VAL A 98 -18.76 -3.22 -0.90
N ARG A 99 -19.59 -4.26 -0.84
CA ARG A 99 -19.88 -4.96 0.42
C ARG A 99 -18.73 -5.90 0.76
N SER A 100 -18.19 -5.77 1.96
CA SER A 100 -17.15 -6.66 2.46
C SER A 100 -17.68 -8.08 2.64
N THR A 101 -16.92 -9.07 2.18
CA THR A 101 -17.20 -10.51 2.37
C THR A 101 -16.51 -11.08 3.61
N ASP A 102 -15.78 -10.26 4.37
CA ASP A 102 -15.05 -10.68 5.57
C ASP A 102 -15.99 -10.89 6.78
N ALA A 103 -16.71 -12.01 6.77
CA ALA A 103 -17.56 -12.41 7.88
C ALA A 103 -16.73 -12.79 9.13
N ARG A 104 -15.56 -13.39 8.94
CA ARG A 104 -14.69 -13.86 10.05
C ARG A 104 -14.12 -12.70 10.86
N GLY A 105 -13.75 -11.60 10.21
CA GLY A 105 -13.30 -10.37 10.87
C GLY A 105 -14.43 -9.45 11.34
N GLY A 106 -15.69 -9.89 11.30
CA GLY A 106 -16.83 -9.06 11.72
C GLY A 106 -17.12 -7.88 10.80
N ASN A 107 -16.65 -7.94 9.55
CA ASN A 107 -16.82 -6.90 8.54
C ASN A 107 -17.83 -7.27 7.45
N GLY A 108 -18.47 -8.44 7.55
CA GLY A 108 -19.46 -8.92 6.59
C GLY A 108 -20.56 -7.88 6.35
N GLY A 109 -20.81 -7.55 5.09
CA GLY A 109 -21.85 -6.60 4.69
C GLY A 109 -21.54 -5.12 4.96
N LYS A 110 -20.44 -4.77 5.65
CA LYS A 110 -20.02 -3.37 5.79
C LYS A 110 -19.55 -2.82 4.44
N LEU A 111 -19.73 -1.52 4.23
CA LEU A 111 -19.17 -0.85 3.07
C LEU A 111 -17.66 -0.80 3.21
N MET A 112 -16.96 -1.18 2.15
CA MET A 112 -15.52 -0.96 2.03
C MET A 112 -15.20 -0.25 0.72
N PRO A 113 -14.20 0.65 0.73
CA PRO A 113 -13.86 1.45 -0.43
C PRO A 113 -13.21 0.61 -1.54
N VAL A 114 -13.41 1.06 -2.78
CA VAL A 114 -12.60 0.67 -3.94
C VAL A 114 -11.53 1.73 -4.15
N TYR A 115 -10.29 1.27 -4.31
CA TYR A 115 -9.14 2.13 -4.58
C TYR A 115 -8.65 1.95 -6.00
N SER A 116 -8.09 3.00 -6.59
CA SER A 116 -7.31 2.93 -7.82
C SER A 116 -5.82 3.04 -7.50
N LEU A 117 -4.99 2.26 -8.19
CA LEU A 117 -3.53 2.31 -8.10
C LEU A 117 -3.00 3.46 -8.97
N ASN A 118 -2.33 4.41 -8.33
CA ASN A 118 -1.71 5.56 -8.97
C ASN A 118 -0.19 5.41 -8.99
N LEU A 119 0.37 5.07 -10.15
CA LEU A 119 1.82 4.90 -10.32
C LEU A 119 2.57 6.21 -10.64
N ALA A 120 1.86 7.31 -10.91
CA ALA A 120 2.49 8.59 -11.22
C ALA A 120 3.42 9.07 -10.08
N VAL A 121 3.00 8.84 -8.83
CA VAL A 121 3.78 9.19 -7.63
C VAL A 121 5.17 8.55 -7.62
N LEU A 122 5.29 7.31 -8.10
CA LEU A 122 6.59 6.62 -8.14
C LEU A 122 7.49 7.20 -9.22
N ILE A 123 6.92 7.55 -10.37
CA ILE A 123 7.66 8.15 -11.48
C ILE A 123 8.23 9.50 -11.05
N GLU A 124 7.40 10.32 -10.40
CA GLU A 124 7.80 11.63 -9.87
C GLU A 124 8.89 11.49 -8.79
N HIS A 125 8.73 10.53 -7.86
CA HIS A 125 9.75 10.29 -6.83
C HIS A 125 11.08 9.86 -7.43
N ARG A 126 11.07 8.95 -8.40
CA ARG A 126 12.28 8.48 -9.07
C ARG A 126 12.99 9.62 -9.80
N GLN A 127 12.26 10.46 -10.51
CA GLN A 127 12.81 11.65 -11.16
C GLN A 127 13.47 12.60 -10.17
N ALA A 128 12.88 12.78 -8.98
CA ALA A 128 13.46 13.62 -7.93
C ALA A 128 14.76 13.03 -7.36
N VAL A 129 14.81 11.71 -7.14
CA VAL A 129 16.03 11.02 -6.67
C VAL A 129 17.15 11.11 -7.72
N ASP A 130 16.83 10.80 -8.99
CA ASP A 130 17.81 10.86 -10.08
C ASP A 130 18.37 12.29 -10.26
N ALA A 131 17.53 13.33 -10.05
CA ALA A 131 17.96 14.73 -10.12
C ALA A 131 18.87 15.14 -8.95
N ASP A 132 18.60 14.64 -7.73
CA ASP A 132 19.43 14.90 -6.55
C ASP A 132 20.82 14.23 -6.69
N GLU A 133 20.84 12.97 -7.15
CA GLU A 133 22.09 12.24 -7.42
C GLU A 133 22.95 12.97 -8.47
N ALA A 134 22.34 13.46 -9.55
CA ALA A 134 23.02 14.23 -10.59
C ALA A 134 23.54 15.60 -10.11
N ALA A 135 22.93 16.20 -9.07
CA ALA A 135 23.38 17.46 -8.48
C ALA A 135 24.55 17.30 -7.49
N THR A 136 24.70 16.10 -6.91
CA THR A 136 25.79 15.76 -5.98
C THR A 136 27.03 15.10 -6.63
N ALA A 137 26.98 14.79 -7.93
CA ALA A 137 28.07 14.20 -8.71
C ALA A 137 28.96 15.27 -9.39
#